data_AF-A0A3P3W255-F1
#
_entry.id   AF-A0A3P3W255-F1
#
_cell.length_a   1.000
_cell.length_b   1.000
_cell.length_c   1.000
_cell.angle_alpha   90.00
_cell.angle_beta   90.00
_cell.angle_gamma   90.00
#
_symmetry.space_group_name_H-M   'P 1'
#
loop_
_entity.id
_entity.type
_entity.pdbx_description
1 polymer ?
#
loop_
_entity_poly.entity_id
_entity_poly.type
_entity_poly.pdbx_seq_one_letter_code
_entity_poly.pdbx_strand_id
1 'polypeptide(L)'
;MRIQEIINKKTGEKLLIFGGEDIISVNPDQHYYESCLVRKMTLFAPEETLGDKEPTKEGAKILVESAKECREFIDNFRKIDLPANLKNLLNTTKKREQEKILNGLELTPDILMAFLLYAGDNGYLFSEYSSEHHSSALKDKKMPLAYRKKDDGSMEVMGTTDLSEGQLKQNLEQRTVKVGKILEKGDEWHCFFVTFNSLLGKENWRSGQPHFHYLSNLFGFTKEEVIEQIKSKDYKLGNLPHITLKEYGNQPENKAST
;
A
#
# COMPACT_ATOMS: atom_id res chain seq x y z
N MET A 1 -5.00 -0.95 12.72
CA MET A 1 -3.63 -1.35 12.35
C MET A 1 -3.21 -2.45 13.30
N ARG A 2 -3.22 -3.68 12.81
CA ARG A 2 -2.78 -4.84 13.59
C ARG A 2 -1.26 -4.86 13.68
N ILE A 3 -0.76 -5.09 14.89
CA ILE A 3 0.66 -5.30 15.18
C ILE A 3 0.79 -6.73 15.67
N GLN A 4 1.68 -7.50 15.07
CA GLN A 4 2.02 -8.84 15.53
C GLN A 4 3.48 -8.86 15.98
N GLU A 5 3.69 -9.10 17.27
CA GLU A 5 5.02 -9.34 17.84
C GLU A 5 5.34 -10.83 17.81
N ILE A 6 6.53 -11.18 17.32
CA ILE A 6 7.07 -12.53 17.38
C ILE A 6 8.42 -12.49 18.08
N ILE A 7 8.60 -13.33 19.08
CA ILE A 7 9.83 -13.46 19.83
C ILE A 7 10.50 -14.78 19.48
N ASN A 8 11.73 -14.71 18.95
CA ASN A 8 12.58 -15.89 18.77
C ASN A 8 13.04 -16.37 20.15
N LYS A 9 12.49 -17.48 20.63
CA LYS A 9 12.79 -18.04 21.96
C LYS A 9 14.26 -18.45 22.16
N LYS A 10 15.03 -18.65 21.07
CA LYS A 10 16.45 -19.05 21.15
C LYS A 10 17.40 -17.85 21.15
N THR A 11 17.13 -16.85 20.31
CA THR A 11 18.01 -15.68 20.15
C THR A 11 17.55 -14.47 20.97
N GLY A 12 16.29 -14.46 21.41
CA GLY A 12 15.65 -13.31 22.04
C GLY A 12 15.22 -12.22 21.05
N GLU A 13 15.47 -12.39 19.74
CA GLU A 13 15.12 -11.40 18.72
C GLU A 13 13.61 -11.20 18.62
N LYS A 14 13.20 -9.94 18.48
CA LYS A 14 11.80 -9.53 18.30
C LYS A 14 11.56 -9.08 16.87
N LEU A 15 10.55 -9.66 16.22
CA LEU A 15 10.05 -9.24 14.91
C LEU A 15 8.66 -8.62 15.10
N LEU A 16 8.47 -7.46 14.49
CA LEU A 16 7.21 -6.72 14.51
C LEU A 16 6.65 -6.67 13.09
N ILE A 17 5.45 -7.23 12.90
CA ILE A 17 4.71 -7.17 11.64
C ILE A 17 3.60 -6.14 11.81
N PHE A 18 3.54 -5.18 10.89
CA PHE A 18 2.52 -4.13 10.85
C PHE A 18 1.60 -4.35 9.65
N GLY A 19 0.28 -4.31 9.87
CA GLY A 19 -0.72 -4.31 8.79
C GLY A 19 -1.69 -5.50 8.82
N GLY A 20 -2.39 -5.70 7.70
CA GLY A 20 -3.33 -6.83 7.51
C GLY A 20 -4.79 -6.52 7.81
N GLU A 21 -5.13 -5.26 8.10
CA GLU A 21 -6.52 -4.78 8.19
C GLU A 21 -6.77 -3.74 7.12
N ASP A 22 -8.01 -3.67 6.65
CA ASP A 22 -8.43 -2.58 5.78
C ASP A 22 -8.46 -1.27 6.57
N ILE A 23 -8.16 -0.18 5.88
CA ILE A 23 -8.30 1.18 6.38
C ILE A 23 -9.59 1.72 5.79
N ILE A 24 -10.49 2.27 6.62
CA ILE A 24 -11.85 2.64 6.19
C ILE A 24 -12.13 4.09 6.58
N SER A 25 -12.34 4.93 5.58
CA SER A 25 -12.89 6.29 5.68
C SER A 25 -12.21 7.17 6.73
N VAL A 26 -10.88 7.19 6.74
CA VAL A 26 -10.06 8.00 7.68
C VAL A 26 -9.56 9.28 7.02
N ASN A 27 -9.25 10.29 7.83
CA ASN A 27 -8.50 11.44 7.31
C ASN A 27 -7.06 11.00 6.95
N PRO A 28 -6.56 11.29 5.73
CA PRO A 28 -5.22 10.88 5.31
C PRO A 28 -4.09 11.39 6.22
N ASP A 29 -4.12 12.66 6.62
CA ASP A 29 -3.09 13.26 7.48
C ASP A 29 -3.03 12.55 8.82
N GLN A 30 -4.19 12.39 9.46
CA GLN A 30 -4.29 11.70 10.73
C GLN A 30 -3.81 10.26 10.62
N HIS A 31 -4.27 9.52 9.60
CA HIS A 31 -3.91 8.13 9.40
C HIS A 31 -2.41 7.93 9.24
N TYR A 32 -1.76 8.71 8.38
CA TYR A 32 -0.33 8.55 8.14
C TYR A 32 0.52 9.06 9.31
N TYR A 33 0.09 10.11 9.99
CA TYR A 33 0.73 10.56 11.22
C TYR A 33 0.65 9.51 12.33
N GLU A 34 -0.54 8.97 12.62
CA GLU A 34 -0.74 7.95 13.64
C GLU A 34 0.01 6.67 13.28
N SER A 35 0.02 6.27 12.01
CA SER A 35 0.78 5.10 11.55
C SER A 35 2.29 5.28 11.75
N CYS A 36 2.81 6.47 11.47
CA CYS A 36 4.20 6.81 11.77
C CYS A 36 4.48 6.76 13.28
N LEU A 37 3.62 7.38 14.08
CA LEU A 37 3.79 7.50 15.53
C LEU A 37 3.75 6.13 16.21
N VAL A 38 2.74 5.33 15.90
CA VAL A 38 2.60 3.96 16.42
C VAL A 38 3.82 3.14 16.04
N ARG A 39 4.26 3.17 14.78
CA ARG A 39 5.46 2.43 14.35
C ARG A 39 6.70 2.83 15.14
N LYS A 40 6.95 4.13 15.36
CA LYS A 40 8.09 4.59 16.16
C LYS A 40 7.96 4.17 17.62
N MET A 41 6.79 4.33 18.23
CA MET A 41 6.56 3.92 19.61
C MET A 41 6.73 2.41 19.79
N THR A 42 6.25 1.59 18.87
CA THR A 42 6.45 0.14 18.93
C THR A 42 7.93 -0.23 18.79
N LEU A 43 8.72 0.53 18.03
CA LEU A 43 10.16 0.27 17.85
C LEU A 43 10.99 0.70 19.07
N PHE A 44 10.68 1.85 19.67
CA PHE A 44 11.54 2.46 20.70
C PHE A 44 11.01 2.31 22.13
N ALA A 45 9.70 2.13 22.30
CA ALA A 45 9.04 1.94 23.59
C ALA A 45 7.88 0.92 23.50
N PRO A 46 8.13 -0.33 23.04
CA PRO A 46 7.09 -1.32 22.79
C PRO A 46 6.21 -1.62 24.02
N GLU A 47 6.80 -1.69 25.21
CA GLU A 47 6.08 -2.00 26.45
C GLU A 47 5.03 -0.93 26.81
N GLU A 48 5.24 0.31 26.37
CA GLU A 48 4.33 1.42 26.64
C GLU A 48 3.17 1.50 25.64
N THR A 49 3.30 0.85 24.48
CA THR A 49 2.23 0.82 23.46
C THR A 49 1.04 -0.04 23.84
N LEU A 50 1.16 -0.85 24.90
CA LEU A 50 0.09 -1.70 25.41
C LEU A 50 -0.94 -0.92 26.26
N GLY A 51 -0.55 0.24 26.81
CA GLY A 51 -1.42 1.06 27.66
C GLY A 51 -1.71 0.47 29.05
N ASP A 52 -1.07 -0.64 29.41
CA ASP A 52 -1.30 -1.36 30.67
C ASP A 52 -0.71 -0.65 31.91
N LYS A 53 0.17 0.34 31.70
CA LYS A 53 0.92 1.06 32.73
C LYS A 53 1.03 2.53 32.38
N GLU A 54 1.22 3.37 33.40
CA GLU A 54 1.58 4.78 33.17
C GLU A 54 2.90 4.87 32.38
N PRO A 55 2.99 5.77 31.38
CA PRO A 55 4.21 5.99 30.62
C PRO A 55 5.39 6.36 31.51
N THR A 56 6.56 5.80 31.24
CA THR A 56 7.78 6.22 31.94
C THR A 56 8.19 7.61 31.50
N LYS A 57 9.07 8.28 32.25
CA LYS A 57 9.65 9.56 31.81
C LYS A 57 10.39 9.43 30.48
N GLU A 58 11.04 8.29 30.25
CA GLU A 58 11.76 8.04 28.99
C GLU A 58 10.78 7.79 27.84
N GLY A 59 9.75 6.97 28.04
CA GLY A 59 8.74 6.75 27.01
C GLY A 59 7.92 7.99 26.68
N ALA A 60 7.63 8.85 27.66
CA ALA A 60 7.03 10.16 27.42
C ALA A 60 7.94 11.06 26.54
N LYS A 61 9.26 11.02 26.76
CA LYS A 61 10.23 11.74 25.93
C LYS A 61 10.27 11.18 24.51
N ILE A 62 10.34 9.85 24.36
CA ILE A 62 10.30 9.15 23.06
C ILE A 62 9.02 9.49 22.31
N LEU A 63 7.87 9.56 22.98
CA LEU A 63 6.59 9.93 22.39
C LEU A 63 6.63 11.35 21.81
N VAL A 64 7.13 12.32 22.57
CA VAL A 64 7.23 13.72 22.13
C VAL A 64 8.19 13.87 20.96
N GLU A 65 9.35 13.24 21.02
CA GLU A 65 10.34 13.25 19.93
C GLU A 65 9.78 12.58 18.66
N SER A 66 9.16 11.39 18.81
CA SER A 66 8.52 10.67 17.70
C SER A 66 7.37 11.46 17.08
N ALA A 67 6.55 12.13 17.89
CA ALA A 67 5.46 12.97 17.41
C ALA A 67 5.99 14.14 16.56
N LYS A 68 7.06 14.81 17.01
CA LYS A 68 7.71 15.87 16.25
C LYS A 68 8.27 15.37 14.92
N GLU A 69 9.04 14.29 14.95
CA GLU A 69 9.64 13.71 13.73
C GLU A 69 8.58 13.22 12.74
N CYS A 70 7.50 12.59 13.23
CA CYS A 70 6.39 12.15 12.38
C CYS A 70 5.65 13.34 11.76
N ARG A 71 5.47 14.44 12.50
CA ARG A 71 4.87 15.65 11.94
C ARG A 71 5.75 16.25 10.85
N GLU A 72 7.04 16.40 11.11
CA GLU A 72 8.00 16.88 10.11
C GLU A 72 8.05 16.00 8.87
N PHE A 73 7.99 14.67 9.05
CA PHE A 73 7.91 13.69 7.96
C PHE A 73 6.68 13.92 7.07
N ILE A 74 5.48 14.06 7.65
CA ILE A 74 4.24 14.32 6.91
C ILE A 74 4.30 15.69 6.21
N ASP A 75 4.78 16.72 6.90
CA ASP A 75 4.87 18.08 6.37
C ASP A 75 5.84 18.20 5.20
N ASN A 76 6.83 17.31 5.09
CA ASN A 76 7.72 17.27 3.92
C ASN A 76 6.99 16.85 2.64
N PHE A 77 6.01 15.94 2.72
CA PHE A 77 5.18 15.61 1.54
C PHE A 77 4.25 16.76 1.14
N ARG A 78 3.79 17.57 2.10
CA ARG A 78 2.96 18.74 1.83
C ARG A 78 3.70 19.84 1.05
N LYS A 79 5.03 19.82 1.03
CA LYS A 79 5.88 20.74 0.26
C LYS A 79 6.09 20.31 -1.19
N ILE A 80 5.71 19.08 -1.54
CA ILE A 80 5.86 18.56 -2.91
C ILE A 80 4.87 19.30 -3.81
N ASP A 81 5.39 19.86 -4.91
CA ASP A 81 4.53 20.49 -5.91
C ASP A 81 3.79 19.43 -6.72
N LEU A 82 2.48 19.33 -6.45
CA LEU A 82 1.61 18.39 -7.13
C LEU A 82 1.27 18.88 -8.55
N PRO A 83 1.36 18.01 -9.58
CA PRO A 83 0.96 18.34 -10.93
C PRO A 83 -0.48 18.89 -11.00
N ALA A 84 -0.67 20.02 -11.71
CA ALA A 84 -1.96 20.68 -11.77
C ALA A 84 -3.07 19.78 -12.35
N ASN A 85 -2.74 18.94 -13.33
CA ASN A 85 -3.66 17.95 -13.89
C ASN A 85 -4.09 16.90 -12.84
N LEU A 86 -3.19 16.48 -11.95
CA LEU A 86 -3.52 15.57 -10.85
C LEU A 86 -4.47 16.24 -9.83
N LYS A 87 -4.25 17.51 -9.48
CA LYS A 87 -5.19 18.27 -8.63
C LYS A 87 -6.58 18.36 -9.29
N ASN A 88 -6.62 18.61 -10.60
CA ASN A 88 -7.86 18.69 -11.37
C ASN A 88 -8.64 17.37 -11.45
N LEU A 89 -7.97 16.23 -11.23
CA LEU A 89 -8.60 14.92 -11.28
C LEU A 89 -9.78 14.82 -10.30
N LEU A 90 -9.62 15.39 -9.09
CA LEU A 90 -10.65 15.38 -8.04
C LEU A 90 -11.88 16.23 -8.40
N ASN A 91 -11.71 17.29 -9.21
CA ASN A 91 -12.79 18.22 -9.53
C ASN A 91 -13.52 17.89 -10.84
N THR A 92 -13.10 16.82 -11.53
CA THR A 92 -13.59 16.51 -12.87
C THR A 92 -14.86 15.66 -12.80
N THR A 93 -15.94 16.14 -13.44
CA THR A 93 -17.25 15.47 -13.45
C THR A 93 -17.51 14.60 -14.68
N LYS A 94 -16.57 14.55 -15.63
CA LYS A 94 -16.69 13.75 -16.87
C LYS A 94 -15.61 12.69 -16.99
N LYS A 95 -16.02 11.44 -17.22
CA LYS A 95 -15.11 10.29 -17.45
C LYS A 95 -14.04 10.59 -18.51
N ARG A 96 -14.44 11.15 -19.65
CA ARG A 96 -13.53 11.47 -20.76
C ARG A 96 -12.46 12.52 -20.38
N GLU A 97 -12.77 13.43 -19.48
CA GLU A 97 -11.81 14.42 -18.99
C GLU A 97 -10.83 13.76 -18.00
N GLN A 98 -11.30 12.86 -17.13
CA GLN A 98 -10.42 12.04 -16.28
C GLN A 98 -9.45 11.19 -17.14
N GLU A 99 -9.95 10.49 -18.16
CA GLU A 99 -9.10 9.71 -19.08
C GLU A 99 -8.01 10.56 -19.76
N LYS A 100 -8.33 11.81 -20.13
CA LYS A 100 -7.35 12.74 -20.70
C LYS A 100 -6.30 13.18 -19.68
N ILE A 101 -6.70 13.46 -18.44
CA ILE A 101 -5.79 13.85 -17.35
C ILE A 101 -4.80 12.73 -17.03
N LEU A 102 -5.30 11.48 -17.01
CA LEU A 102 -4.52 10.30 -16.66
C LEU A 102 -3.55 9.88 -17.77
N ASN A 103 -3.85 10.23 -19.02
CA ASN A 103 -2.99 9.88 -20.14
C ASN A 103 -1.64 10.62 -20.04
N GLY A 104 -0.57 9.87 -19.82
CA GLY A 104 0.77 10.41 -19.65
C GLY A 104 1.06 10.97 -18.25
N LEU A 105 0.13 10.82 -17.30
CA LEU A 105 0.40 11.11 -15.90
C LEU A 105 1.41 10.10 -15.34
N GLU A 106 2.35 10.62 -14.56
CA GLU A 106 3.36 9.84 -13.86
C GLU A 106 3.27 10.14 -12.37
N LEU A 107 3.27 9.09 -11.56
CA LEU A 107 3.29 9.17 -10.11
C LEU A 107 4.59 8.57 -9.61
N THR A 108 5.15 9.18 -8.57
CA THR A 108 6.13 8.55 -7.67
C THR A 108 5.41 8.23 -6.35
N PRO A 109 5.99 7.39 -5.47
CA PRO A 109 5.46 7.19 -4.13
C PRO A 109 5.24 8.51 -3.37
N ASP A 110 6.17 9.46 -3.54
CA ASP A 110 6.14 10.77 -2.91
C ASP A 110 5.01 11.65 -3.45
N ILE A 111 4.82 11.70 -4.78
CA ILE A 111 3.69 12.42 -5.41
C ILE A 111 2.36 11.80 -4.97
N LEU A 112 2.25 10.47 -4.91
CA LEU A 112 1.03 9.81 -4.47
C LEU A 112 0.72 10.17 -3.01
N MET A 113 1.71 10.11 -2.11
CA MET A 113 1.55 10.48 -0.71
C MET A 113 1.10 11.95 -0.57
N ALA A 114 1.77 12.87 -1.26
CA ALA A 114 1.39 14.27 -1.29
C ALA A 114 -0.04 14.46 -1.82
N PHE A 115 -0.45 13.71 -2.84
CA PHE A 115 -1.80 13.78 -3.41
C PHE A 115 -2.88 13.28 -2.45
N LEU A 116 -2.62 12.20 -1.71
CA LEU A 116 -3.54 11.69 -0.68
C LEU A 116 -3.74 12.74 0.43
N LEU A 117 -2.67 13.39 0.89
CA LEU A 117 -2.75 14.47 1.87
C LEU A 117 -3.54 15.67 1.32
N TYR A 118 -3.24 16.11 0.09
CA TYR A 118 -3.97 17.17 -0.58
C TYR A 118 -5.47 16.86 -0.72
N ALA A 119 -5.83 15.62 -1.08
CA ALA A 119 -7.22 15.20 -1.15
C ALA A 119 -7.90 15.30 0.23
N GLY A 120 -7.20 14.88 1.29
CA GLY A 120 -7.63 15.03 2.69
C GLY A 120 -7.96 16.48 3.06
N ASP A 121 -7.07 17.42 2.73
CA ASP A 121 -7.28 18.85 2.97
C ASP A 121 -8.50 19.41 2.21
N ASN A 122 -8.86 18.78 1.09
CA ASN A 122 -10.02 19.12 0.28
C ASN A 122 -11.29 18.34 0.69
N GLY A 123 -11.25 17.64 1.83
CA GLY A 123 -12.39 16.97 2.44
C GLY A 123 -12.66 15.55 1.94
N TYR A 124 -11.70 14.92 1.24
CA TYR A 124 -11.80 13.50 0.93
C TYR A 124 -11.35 12.65 2.13
N LEU A 125 -12.07 11.56 2.37
CA LEU A 125 -11.64 10.49 3.27
C LEU A 125 -10.88 9.43 2.48
N PHE A 126 -10.00 8.71 3.16
CA PHE A 126 -9.15 7.68 2.59
C PHE A 126 -9.52 6.30 3.12
N SER A 127 -9.59 5.34 2.21
CA SER A 127 -9.69 3.92 2.51
C SER A 127 -8.60 3.16 1.77
N GLU A 128 -8.11 2.07 2.37
CA GLU A 128 -7.20 1.13 1.73
C GLU A 128 -7.72 -0.29 1.92
N TYR A 129 -7.85 -0.99 0.81
CA TYR A 129 -8.27 -2.38 0.78
C TYR A 129 -7.17 -3.22 0.17
N SER A 130 -6.81 -4.33 0.84
CA SER A 130 -5.82 -5.27 0.32
C SER A 130 -6.35 -6.69 0.26
N SER A 131 -5.85 -7.48 -0.69
CA SER A 131 -6.12 -8.91 -0.74
C SER A 131 -4.87 -9.67 -1.17
N GLU A 132 -4.71 -10.87 -0.62
CA GLU A 132 -3.69 -11.83 -1.02
C GLU A 132 -4.37 -13.19 -1.20
N HIS A 133 -4.18 -13.77 -2.38
CA HIS A 133 -4.73 -15.08 -2.74
C HIS A 133 -3.60 -16.01 -3.14
N HIS A 134 -3.50 -17.12 -2.42
CA HIS A 134 -2.56 -18.19 -2.71
C HIS A 134 -3.16 -19.23 -3.67
N SER A 135 -2.31 -20.10 -4.19
CA SER A 135 -2.75 -21.28 -4.94
C SER A 135 -3.64 -22.18 -4.06
N SER A 136 -4.70 -22.75 -4.64
CA SER A 136 -5.56 -23.72 -3.96
C SER A 136 -4.80 -24.96 -3.48
N ALA A 137 -3.67 -25.28 -4.10
CA ALA A 137 -2.77 -26.36 -3.70
C ALA A 137 -2.17 -26.19 -2.29
N LEU A 138 -2.28 -24.99 -1.70
CA LEU A 138 -1.69 -24.64 -0.41
C LEU A 138 -2.75 -24.43 0.70
N LYS A 139 -4.04 -24.62 0.39
CA LYS A 139 -5.16 -24.27 1.29
C LYS A 139 -5.08 -24.96 2.66
N ASP A 140 -4.58 -26.19 2.70
CA ASP A 140 -4.47 -27.00 3.92
C ASP A 140 -3.02 -27.17 4.41
N LYS A 141 -2.08 -26.37 3.88
CA LYS A 141 -0.66 -26.44 4.23
C LYS A 141 -0.33 -25.39 5.28
N LYS A 142 0.51 -25.75 6.25
CA LYS A 142 1.02 -24.80 7.23
C LYS A 142 1.98 -23.83 6.54
N MET A 143 1.56 -22.58 6.37
CA MET A 143 2.41 -21.50 5.88
C MET A 143 3.46 -21.12 6.94
N PRO A 144 4.69 -20.74 6.51
CA PRO A 144 5.64 -20.13 7.43
C PRO A 144 5.10 -18.77 7.89
N LEU A 145 5.69 -18.24 8.96
CA LEU A 145 5.33 -16.94 9.47
C LEU A 145 5.68 -15.82 8.47
N ALA A 146 6.89 -15.88 7.92
CA ALA A 146 7.36 -14.99 6.87
C ALA A 146 8.38 -15.72 6.01
N TYR A 147 8.50 -15.31 4.76
CA TYR A 147 9.49 -15.88 3.85
C TYR A 147 9.74 -14.91 2.71
N ARG A 148 11.00 -14.85 2.23
CA ARG A 148 11.41 -13.99 1.12
C ARG A 148 12.40 -14.70 0.21
N LYS A 149 12.42 -14.29 -1.06
CA LYS A 149 13.46 -14.68 -2.00
C LYS A 149 14.65 -13.73 -1.81
N LYS A 150 15.84 -14.29 -1.63
CA LYS A 150 17.11 -13.55 -1.57
C LYS A 150 17.61 -13.24 -2.99
N ASP A 151 18.62 -12.38 -3.07
CA ASP A 151 19.22 -11.97 -4.34
C ASP A 151 19.88 -13.14 -5.09
N ASP A 152 20.43 -14.12 -4.36
CA ASP A 152 20.97 -15.38 -4.92
C ASP A 152 19.89 -16.37 -5.41
N GLY A 153 18.61 -16.01 -5.24
CA GLY A 153 17.46 -16.80 -5.64
C GLY A 153 17.04 -17.89 -4.65
N SER A 154 17.77 -18.08 -3.54
CA SER A 154 17.37 -18.96 -2.43
C SER A 154 16.28 -18.32 -1.57
N MET A 155 15.60 -19.15 -0.80
CA MET A 155 14.55 -18.71 0.10
C MET A 155 15.06 -18.52 1.53
N GLU A 156 14.73 -17.37 2.12
CA GLU A 156 14.77 -17.18 3.56
C GLU A 156 13.39 -17.51 4.13
N VAL A 157 13.34 -18.38 5.13
CA VAL A 157 12.08 -18.84 5.74
C VAL A 157 12.15 -18.62 7.25
N MET A 158 11.14 -17.93 7.78
CA MET A 158 10.97 -17.66 9.19
C MET A 158 9.74 -18.43 9.71
N GLY A 159 9.93 -19.18 10.80
CA GLY A 159 8.91 -20.06 11.36
C GLY A 159 8.87 -21.45 10.71
N THR A 160 7.94 -22.28 11.18
CA THR A 160 7.77 -23.68 10.70
C THR A 160 6.77 -23.75 9.56
N THR A 161 7.02 -24.60 8.57
CA THR A 161 6.16 -24.82 7.40
C THR A 161 6.24 -26.28 6.93
N ASP A 162 5.17 -26.75 6.30
CA ASP A 162 5.14 -28.07 5.63
C ASP A 162 5.55 -27.98 4.14
N LEU A 163 5.91 -26.77 3.69
CA LEU A 163 6.22 -26.47 2.30
C LEU A 163 7.71 -26.58 2.03
N SER A 164 8.07 -27.20 0.90
CA SER A 164 9.43 -27.16 0.39
C SER A 164 9.81 -25.75 -0.09
N GLU A 165 11.10 -25.49 -0.18
CA GLU A 165 11.62 -24.24 -0.75
C GLU A 165 11.05 -23.96 -2.17
N GLY A 166 10.95 -25.00 -3.01
CA GLY A 166 10.36 -24.90 -4.34
C GLY A 166 8.88 -24.50 -4.31
N GLN A 167 8.09 -25.05 -3.37
CA GLN A 167 6.69 -24.69 -3.21
C GLN A 167 6.51 -23.25 -2.71
N LEU A 168 7.37 -22.79 -1.80
CA LEU A 168 7.37 -21.40 -1.34
C LEU A 168 7.70 -20.43 -2.46
N LYS A 169 8.73 -20.73 -3.26
CA LYS A 169 9.10 -19.95 -4.43
C LYS A 169 7.95 -19.87 -5.42
N GLN A 170 7.35 -21.01 -5.76
CA GLN A 170 6.18 -21.07 -6.64
C GLN A 170 5.01 -20.23 -6.08
N ASN A 171 4.74 -20.30 -4.77
CA ASN A 171 3.68 -19.50 -4.16
C ASN A 171 3.94 -17.99 -4.28
N LEU A 172 5.17 -17.52 -4.05
CA LEU A 172 5.49 -16.08 -4.23
C LEU A 172 5.31 -15.63 -5.67
N GLU A 173 5.62 -16.49 -6.63
CA GLU A 173 5.54 -16.16 -8.05
C GLU A 173 4.10 -16.19 -8.59
N GLN A 174 3.23 -17.03 -8.00
CA GLN A 174 1.86 -17.29 -8.45
C GLN A 174 0.77 -16.65 -7.59
N ARG A 175 1.10 -16.12 -6.40
CA ARG A 175 0.13 -15.41 -5.57
C ARG A 175 -0.40 -14.17 -6.29
N THR A 176 -1.66 -13.88 -6.05
CA THR A 176 -2.28 -12.63 -6.49
C THR A 176 -2.38 -11.71 -5.29
N VAL A 177 -1.74 -10.55 -5.36
CA VAL A 177 -1.85 -9.51 -4.34
C VAL A 177 -2.36 -8.24 -5.00
N LYS A 178 -3.38 -7.63 -4.38
CA LYS A 178 -3.99 -6.38 -4.82
C LYS A 178 -4.05 -5.40 -3.66
N VAL A 179 -3.80 -4.13 -3.93
CA VAL A 179 -3.96 -3.03 -2.98
C VAL A 179 -4.67 -1.90 -3.69
N GLY A 180 -5.85 -1.52 -3.19
CA GLY A 180 -6.63 -0.40 -3.70
C GLY A 180 -6.73 0.72 -2.67
N LYS A 181 -6.41 1.92 -3.12
CA LYS A 181 -6.49 3.17 -2.36
C LYS A 181 -7.67 3.97 -2.88
N ILE A 182 -8.66 4.21 -2.03
CA ILE A 182 -9.89 4.91 -2.38
C ILE A 182 -9.93 6.25 -1.66
N LEU A 183 -10.15 7.32 -2.42
CA LEU A 183 -10.49 8.65 -1.92
C LEU A 183 -11.98 8.87 -2.13
N GLU A 184 -12.72 9.30 -1.11
CA GLU A 184 -14.17 9.50 -1.18
C GLU A 184 -14.64 10.80 -0.53
N LYS A 185 -15.64 11.44 -1.14
CA LYS A 185 -16.29 12.65 -0.65
C LYS A 185 -17.75 12.66 -1.10
N GLY A 186 -18.65 12.22 -0.22
CA GLY A 186 -20.04 11.98 -0.59
C GLY A 186 -20.14 10.87 -1.64
N ASP A 187 -20.81 11.15 -2.76
CA ASP A 187 -20.99 10.19 -3.87
C ASP A 187 -19.79 10.16 -4.85
N GLU A 188 -18.84 11.08 -4.69
CA GLU A 188 -17.62 11.12 -5.49
C GLU A 188 -16.55 10.22 -4.88
N TRP A 189 -15.97 9.34 -5.70
CA TRP A 189 -14.85 8.52 -5.26
C TRP A 189 -13.88 8.24 -6.39
N HIS A 190 -12.61 8.08 -6.02
CA HIS A 190 -11.49 7.76 -6.91
C HIS A 190 -10.75 6.56 -6.32
N CYS A 191 -10.40 5.59 -7.15
CA CYS A 191 -9.66 4.40 -6.77
C CYS A 191 -8.39 4.29 -7.60
N PHE A 192 -7.26 4.20 -6.90
CA PHE A 192 -5.95 3.86 -7.45
C PHE A 192 -5.58 2.50 -6.91
N PHE A 193 -5.49 1.49 -7.77
CA PHE A 193 -5.09 0.16 -7.30
C PHE A 193 -3.95 -0.43 -8.12
N VAL A 194 -3.16 -1.23 -7.43
CA VAL A 194 -2.05 -1.99 -8.00
C VAL A 194 -2.31 -3.47 -7.84
N THR A 195 -1.79 -4.24 -8.77
CA THR A 195 -1.56 -5.67 -8.56
C THR A 195 -0.05 -5.87 -8.37
N PHE A 196 0.38 -6.91 -7.67
CA PHE A 196 1.81 -7.23 -7.63
C PHE A 196 2.36 -7.55 -9.03
N ASN A 197 1.52 -8.02 -9.95
CA ASN A 197 1.92 -8.23 -11.34
C ASN A 197 2.20 -6.91 -12.06
N SER A 198 1.39 -5.87 -11.83
CA SER A 198 1.62 -4.54 -12.39
C SER A 198 2.93 -3.96 -11.86
N LEU A 199 3.21 -4.12 -10.57
CA LEU A 199 4.45 -3.66 -9.94
C LEU A 199 5.71 -4.41 -10.38
N LEU A 200 5.59 -5.71 -10.64
CA LEU A 200 6.71 -6.57 -11.06
C LEU A 200 6.93 -6.57 -12.59
N GLY A 201 6.20 -5.74 -13.34
CA GLY A 201 6.31 -5.66 -14.79
C GLY A 201 5.87 -6.92 -15.53
N LYS A 202 5.02 -7.74 -14.89
CA LYS A 202 4.46 -8.96 -15.49
C LYS A 202 3.24 -8.68 -16.38
N GLU A 203 2.67 -7.48 -16.28
CA GLU A 203 1.58 -7.04 -17.13
C GLU A 203 2.11 -6.40 -18.41
N ASN A 204 1.46 -6.68 -19.55
CA ASN A 204 1.92 -6.23 -20.87
C ASN A 204 1.52 -4.77 -21.17
N TRP A 205 1.74 -3.86 -20.22
CA TRP A 205 1.56 -2.42 -20.40
C TRP A 205 2.92 -1.74 -20.47
N ARG A 206 3.17 -0.97 -21.54
CA ARG A 206 4.44 -0.28 -21.82
C ARG A 206 5.67 -1.14 -21.50
N SER A 207 5.70 -2.37 -22.04
CA SER A 207 6.80 -3.32 -21.85
C SER A 207 7.12 -3.68 -20.39
N GLY A 208 6.09 -3.77 -19.54
CA GLY A 208 6.24 -4.14 -18.14
C GLY A 208 6.55 -2.96 -17.22
N GLN A 209 6.22 -1.73 -17.64
CA GLN A 209 6.36 -0.55 -16.78
C GLN A 209 5.45 -0.68 -15.54
N PRO A 210 5.98 -0.54 -14.30
CA PRO A 210 5.15 -0.45 -13.12
C PRO A 210 4.11 0.66 -13.20
N HIS A 211 2.88 0.35 -12.79
CA HIS A 211 1.75 1.26 -12.94
C HIS A 211 0.60 0.97 -11.98
N PHE A 212 -0.25 1.99 -11.81
CA PHE A 212 -1.56 1.89 -11.18
C PHE A 212 -2.64 1.67 -12.25
N HIS A 213 -3.69 0.95 -11.89
CA HIS A 213 -4.98 1.06 -12.52
C HIS A 213 -5.80 2.12 -11.80
N TYR A 214 -6.60 2.87 -12.56
CA TYR A 214 -7.47 3.90 -12.03
C TYR A 214 -8.93 3.67 -12.40
N LEU A 215 -9.83 4.00 -11.49
CA LEU A 215 -11.26 4.13 -11.74
C LEU A 215 -11.91 5.12 -10.77
N SER A 216 -13.12 5.56 -11.08
CA SER A 216 -13.92 6.46 -10.23
C SER A 216 -15.40 6.13 -10.35
N ASN A 217 -16.23 6.85 -9.59
CA ASN A 217 -17.68 6.83 -9.71
C ASN A 217 -18.19 7.06 -11.16
N LEU A 218 -17.39 7.70 -12.02
CA LEU A 218 -17.75 7.97 -13.42
C LEU A 218 -17.58 6.76 -14.36
N PHE A 219 -17.10 5.62 -13.87
CA PHE A 219 -16.78 4.44 -14.69
C PHE A 219 -17.92 3.42 -14.76
N GLY A 220 -19.08 3.71 -14.15
CA GLY A 220 -20.25 2.85 -14.18
C GLY A 220 -20.20 1.68 -13.20
N PHE A 221 -19.31 1.76 -12.21
CA PHE A 221 -19.25 0.83 -11.07
C PHE A 221 -19.65 1.58 -9.80
N THR A 222 -20.20 0.86 -8.84
CA THR A 222 -20.33 1.32 -7.45
C THR A 222 -19.01 1.13 -6.71
N LYS A 223 -18.83 1.86 -5.59
CA LYS A 223 -17.64 1.71 -4.75
C LYS A 223 -17.56 0.29 -4.18
N GLU A 224 -18.69 -0.28 -3.78
CA GLU A 224 -18.82 -1.59 -3.15
C GLU A 224 -18.42 -2.70 -4.13
N GLU A 225 -18.87 -2.62 -5.39
CA GLU A 225 -18.44 -3.54 -6.45
C GLU A 225 -16.91 -3.48 -6.63
N VAL A 226 -16.33 -2.29 -6.62
CA VAL A 226 -14.87 -2.13 -6.77
C VAL A 226 -14.12 -2.77 -5.60
N ILE A 227 -14.59 -2.57 -4.37
CA ILE A 227 -14.02 -3.19 -3.17
C ILE A 227 -14.12 -4.72 -3.28
N GLU A 228 -15.28 -5.26 -3.66
CA GLU A 228 -15.46 -6.71 -3.86
C GLU A 228 -14.48 -7.26 -4.91
N GLN A 229 -14.29 -6.55 -6.02
CA GLN A 229 -13.35 -6.91 -7.08
C GLN A 229 -11.88 -6.78 -6.64
N ILE A 230 -11.54 -5.84 -5.76
CA ILE A 230 -10.20 -5.78 -5.13
C ILE A 230 -10.01 -6.99 -4.21
N LYS A 231 -11.04 -7.39 -3.47
CA LYS A 231 -11.01 -8.51 -2.52
C LYS A 231 -11.06 -9.90 -3.16
N SER A 232 -11.57 -10.03 -4.38
CA SER A 232 -11.64 -11.29 -5.12
C SER A 232 -10.25 -11.80 -5.52
N LYS A 233 -10.16 -13.05 -6.00
CA LYS A 233 -8.93 -13.54 -6.64
C LYS A 233 -8.75 -12.91 -8.03
N ASP A 234 -9.79 -13.01 -8.85
CA ASP A 234 -9.84 -12.48 -10.22
C ASP A 234 -10.80 -11.30 -10.27
N TYR A 235 -10.38 -10.19 -10.89
CA TYR A 235 -11.22 -8.99 -11.01
C TYR A 235 -11.73 -8.80 -12.45
N LYS A 236 -12.90 -8.18 -12.58
CA LYS A 236 -13.58 -7.89 -13.86
C LYS A 236 -13.96 -6.42 -13.96
N LEU A 237 -12.95 -5.55 -13.98
CA LEU A 237 -13.12 -4.08 -14.03
C LEU A 237 -12.94 -3.49 -15.44
N GLY A 238 -12.90 -4.33 -16.48
CA GLY A 238 -12.74 -3.92 -17.87
C GLY A 238 -11.37 -3.32 -18.17
N ASN A 239 -11.29 -2.54 -19.26
CA ASN A 239 -10.06 -1.84 -19.63
C ASN A 239 -10.00 -0.51 -18.88
N LEU A 240 -9.09 -0.43 -17.91
CA LEU A 240 -8.92 0.73 -17.05
C LEU A 240 -7.79 1.65 -17.55
N PRO A 241 -7.88 2.96 -17.29
CA PRO A 241 -6.73 3.84 -17.41
C PRO A 241 -5.56 3.35 -16.55
N HIS A 242 -4.35 3.47 -17.08
CA HIS A 242 -3.12 3.10 -16.41
C HIS A 242 -2.30 4.38 -16.15
N ILE A 243 -1.75 4.50 -14.95
CA ILE A 243 -0.90 5.62 -14.54
C ILE A 243 0.50 5.09 -14.26
N THR A 244 1.52 5.66 -14.91
CA THR A 244 2.91 5.24 -14.70
C THR A 244 3.31 5.42 -13.24
N LEU A 245 3.92 4.40 -12.63
CA LEU A 245 4.59 4.49 -11.34
C LEU A 245 6.11 4.50 -11.56
N LYS A 246 6.76 5.62 -11.27
CA LYS A 246 8.22 5.79 -11.29
C LYS A 246 8.82 5.64 -9.90
N GLU A 247 10.14 5.45 -9.84
CA GLU A 247 10.93 5.45 -8.59
C GLU A 247 10.44 4.41 -7.57
N TYR A 248 9.83 3.33 -8.05
CA TYR A 248 9.33 2.24 -7.22
C TYR A 248 10.06 0.94 -7.57
N GLY A 249 10.79 0.39 -6.58
CA GLY A 249 11.55 -0.84 -6.74
C GLY A 249 12.67 -0.73 -7.79
N ASN A 250 13.18 -1.87 -8.23
CA ASN A 250 14.19 -1.94 -9.29
C ASN A 250 13.48 -1.89 -10.64
N GLN A 251 13.25 -0.69 -11.17
CA GLN A 251 12.62 -0.50 -12.47
C GLN A 251 13.64 -0.72 -13.60
N PRO A 252 13.24 -1.34 -14.73
CA PRO A 252 14.10 -1.40 -15.89
C PRO A 252 14.47 0.02 -16.32
N GLU A 253 15.77 0.31 -16.46
CA GLU A 253 16.22 1.57 -17.07
C GLU A 253 15.50 1.72 -18.41
N ASN A 254 14.89 2.91 -18.61
CA ASN A 254 14.15 3.26 -19.82
C ASN A 254 14.82 2.63 -21.04
N LYS A 255 14.25 1.55 -21.58
CA LYS A 255 14.56 1.15 -22.94
C LYS A 255 13.97 2.25 -23.79
N ALA A 256 14.79 3.26 -24.08
CA ALA A 256 14.45 4.34 -24.97
C ALA A 256 13.78 3.71 -26.19
N SER A 257 12.50 4.01 -26.36
CA SER A 257 11.76 3.61 -27.55
C SER A 257 12.37 4.42 -28.69
N THR A 258 13.33 3.81 -29.39
CA THR A 258 13.76 4.24 -30.72
C THR A 258 12.66 3.96 -31.73
#